data_AF-A0A6N3GVK1-F1
#
_entry.id   AF-A0A6N3GVK1-F1
#
_cell.length_a   1.000
_cell.length_b   1.000
_cell.length_c   1.000
_cell.angle_alpha   90.00
_cell.angle_beta   90.00
_cell.angle_gamma   90.00
#
_symmetry.space_group_name_H-M   'P 1'
#
loop_
_entity.id
_entity.type
_entity.pdbx_description
1 polymer ?
#
loop_
_entity_poly.entity_id
_entity_poly.type
_entity_poly.pdbx_seq_one_letter_code
_entity_poly.pdbx_strand_id
1 'polypeptide(L)'
;MKKFGLKDWLTLICTLSAIVTSAIIVLTFLTTYHFMNSMQIFNSYQPLQIGLSITMALWAIRFSLYKVGKEKYIYSSICLVISVVSMIFTLNMVK
;
A
#
# COMPACT_ATOMS: atom_id res chain seq x y z
N MET A 1 -15.09 8.58 -28.37
CA MET A 1 -14.22 8.64 -27.18
C MET A 1 -14.91 7.89 -26.05
N LYS A 2 -14.36 6.75 -25.59
CA LYS A 2 -14.89 5.99 -24.44
C LYS A 2 -14.86 6.91 -23.20
N LYS A 3 -15.99 7.10 -22.52
CA LYS A 3 -16.04 7.81 -21.23
C LYS A 3 -15.12 7.07 -20.26
N PHE A 4 -13.95 7.64 -20.00
CA PHE A 4 -13.04 7.18 -18.96
C PHE A 4 -13.78 7.32 -17.63
N GLY A 5 -14.16 6.19 -17.03
CA GLY A 5 -14.97 6.20 -15.82
C GLY A 5 -14.11 6.50 -14.60
N LEU A 6 -14.75 6.95 -13.51
CA LEU A 6 -14.12 7.05 -12.18
C LEU A 6 -13.42 5.74 -11.77
N LYS A 7 -13.95 4.62 -12.26
CA LYS A 7 -13.42 3.26 -12.06
C LYS A 7 -12.05 3.06 -12.69
N ASP A 8 -11.84 3.62 -13.88
CA ASP A 8 -10.58 3.48 -14.61
C ASP A 8 -9.50 4.29 -13.93
N TRP A 9 -9.82 5.51 -13.47
CA TRP A 9 -8.93 6.35 -12.67
C TRP A 9 -8.51 5.70 -11.35
N LEU A 10 -9.47 5.20 -10.58
CA LEU A 10 -9.17 4.51 -9.31
C LEU A 10 -8.34 3.24 -9.54
N THR A 11 -8.58 2.53 -10.64
CA THR A 11 -7.77 1.37 -11.01
C THR A 11 -6.34 1.80 -11.35
N LEU A 12 -6.16 2.88 -12.11
CA LEU A 12 -4.85 3.41 -12.49
C LEU A 12 -4.03 3.84 -11.25
N ILE A 13 -4.66 4.56 -10.32
CA ILE A 13 -4.03 4.99 -9.06
C ILE A 13 -3.66 3.78 -8.20
N CYS A 14 -4.56 2.78 -8.08
CA CYS A 14 -4.25 1.55 -7.35
C CYS A 14 -3.06 0.80 -7.97
N THR A 15 -2.99 0.71 -9.30
CA THR A 15 -1.88 0.03 -9.99
C THR A 15 -0.57 0.79 -9.83
N LEU A 16 -0.58 2.12 -9.93
CA LEU A 16 0.60 2.94 -9.69
C LEU A 16 1.11 2.80 -8.25
N SER A 17 0.21 2.88 -7.26
CA SER A 17 0.55 2.70 -5.85
C SER A 17 1.16 1.32 -5.57
N ALA A 18 0.62 0.27 -6.21
CA ALA A 18 1.15 -1.08 -6.08
C ALA A 18 2.55 -1.23 -6.70
N ILE A 19 2.80 -0.60 -7.86
CA ILE A 19 4.12 -0.59 -8.51
C ILE A 19 5.15 0.16 -7.64
N VAL A 20 4.76 1.30 -7.08
CA VAL A 20 5.63 2.07 -6.19
C VAL A 20 5.95 1.25 -4.92
N THR A 21 4.95 0.58 -4.35
CA THR A 21 5.15 -0.24 -3.15
C THR A 21 6.00 -1.46 -3.42
N SER A 22 5.84 -2.14 -4.57
CA SER A 22 6.71 -3.26 -4.94
C SER A 22 8.16 -2.82 -5.15
N ALA A 23 8.38 -1.64 -5.76
CA ALA A 23 9.71 -1.04 -5.85
C ALA A 23 10.29 -0.77 -4.45
N ILE A 24 9.52 -0.17 -3.54
CA ILE A 24 9.95 0.06 -2.14
C ILE A 24 10.33 -1.25 -1.45
N ILE A 25 9.56 -2.33 -1.65
CA ILE A 25 9.88 -3.66 -1.11
C ILE A 25 11.23 -4.15 -1.63
N VAL A 26 11.46 -4.10 -2.95
CA VAL A 26 12.73 -4.52 -3.56
C VAL A 26 13.89 -3.67 -3.05
N LEU A 27 13.72 -2.34 -2.96
CA LEU A 27 14.74 -1.44 -2.42
C LEU A 27 15.04 -1.73 -0.94
N THR A 28 14.01 -2.03 -0.14
CA THR A 28 14.17 -2.39 1.29
C THR A 28 14.96 -3.68 1.44
N PHE A 29 14.66 -4.71 0.65
CA PHE A 29 15.45 -5.94 0.65
C PHE A 29 16.87 -5.71 0.15
N LEU A 30 17.05 -4.99 -0.96
CA LEU A 30 18.37 -4.73 -1.52
C LEU A 30 19.26 -3.94 -0.55
N THR A 31 18.70 -2.97 0.18
CA THR A 31 19.43 -2.21 1.20
C THR A 31 19.75 -3.05 2.43
N THR A 32 18.87 -3.97 2.82
CA THR A 32 19.14 -4.94 3.91
C THR A 32 20.36 -5.83 3.60
N TYR A 33 20.53 -6.27 2.34
CA TYR A 33 21.59 -7.21 1.96
C TYR A 33 22.89 -6.55 1.46
N HIS A 34 22.82 -5.43 0.75
CA HIS A 34 23.98 -4.82 0.09
C HIS A 34 24.40 -3.45 0.64
N PHE A 35 23.52 -2.72 1.34
CA PHE A 35 23.74 -1.31 1.69
C PHE A 35 23.37 -0.97 3.14
N MET A 36 23.86 -1.75 4.11
CA MET A 36 23.66 -1.47 5.55
C MET A 36 24.09 -0.06 6.00
N ASN A 37 24.85 0.70 5.19
CA ASN A 37 25.44 1.98 5.59
C ASN A 37 25.14 3.21 4.71
N SER A 38 24.51 3.07 3.53
CA SER A 38 24.42 4.19 2.56
C SER A 38 23.03 4.80 2.43
N MET A 39 21.96 4.12 2.84
CA MET A 39 20.59 4.60 2.68
C MET A 39 19.74 4.33 3.93
N GLN A 40 20.01 5.08 5.01
CA GLN A 40 19.34 4.96 6.30
C GLN A 40 17.80 5.07 6.23
N ILE A 41 17.28 5.76 5.21
CA ILE A 41 15.83 5.88 4.97
C ILE A 41 15.15 4.51 4.81
N PHE A 42 15.81 3.52 4.21
CA PHE A 42 15.27 2.17 4.02
C PHE A 42 15.66 1.18 5.13
N ASN A 43 16.58 1.57 6.02
CA ASN A 43 16.94 0.75 7.18
C ASN A 43 15.81 0.75 8.24
N SER A 44 15.14 1.88 8.38
CA SER A 44 13.87 1.92 9.08
C SER A 44 12.80 1.34 8.16
N TYR A 45 12.08 0.30 8.58
CA TYR A 45 10.97 -0.29 7.80
C TYR A 45 9.79 0.69 7.55
N GLN A 46 9.91 1.94 8.03
CA GLN A 46 8.91 3.00 7.91
C GLN A 46 8.44 3.32 6.48
N PRO A 47 9.31 3.51 5.46
CA PRO A 47 8.84 3.80 4.10
C PRO A 47 7.99 2.66 3.53
N LEU A 48 8.36 1.42 3.88
CA LEU A 48 7.64 0.22 3.48
C LEU A 48 6.27 0.15 4.18
N GLN A 49 6.20 0.44 5.48
CA GLN A 49 4.95 0.46 6.24
C GLN A 49 3.99 1.55 5.75
N ILE A 50 4.50 2.74 5.41
CA ILE A 50 3.71 3.85 4.86
C ILE A 50 3.20 3.49 3.45
N GLY A 51 4.07 2.97 2.58
CA GLY A 51 3.69 2.56 1.22
C GLY A 51 2.65 1.45 1.21
N LEU A 52 2.81 0.45 2.07
CA LEU A 52 1.81 -0.62 2.27
C LEU A 52 0.49 -0.06 2.80
N SER A 53 0.52 0.84 3.77
CA SER A 53 -0.69 1.42 4.36
C SER A 53 -1.52 2.18 3.32
N ILE A 54 -0.87 3.02 2.50
CA ILE A 54 -1.51 3.81 1.44
C ILE A 54 -2.08 2.89 0.36
N THR A 55 -1.31 1.90 -0.09
CA THR A 55 -1.75 0.98 -1.16
C THR A 55 -2.93 0.13 -0.71
N MET A 56 -2.90 -0.37 0.52
CA MET A 56 -4.00 -1.15 1.07
C MET A 56 -5.26 -0.30 1.34
N ALA A 57 -5.11 0.96 1.73
CA ALA A 57 -6.24 1.89 1.84
C ALA A 57 -6.91 2.16 0.47
N LEU A 58 -6.10 2.40 -0.57
CA LEU A 58 -6.60 2.58 -1.95
C LEU A 58 -7.32 1.33 -2.47
N TRP A 59 -6.77 0.14 -2.20
CA TRP A 59 -7.40 -1.13 -2.56
C TRP A 59 -8.70 -1.39 -1.79
N ALA A 60 -8.76 -1.02 -0.51
CA ALA A 60 -10.00 -1.09 0.27
C ALA A 60 -11.10 -0.21 -0.33
N ILE A 61 -10.79 1.04 -0.68
CA ILE A 61 -11.73 1.96 -1.32
C ILE A 61 -12.23 1.36 -2.65
N ARG A 62 -11.31 0.81 -3.46
CA ARG A 62 -11.66 0.16 -4.72
C ARG A 62 -12.60 -1.03 -4.52
N PHE A 63 -12.31 -1.91 -3.56
CA PHE A 63 -13.19 -3.05 -3.28
C PHE A 63 -14.56 -2.62 -2.75
N SER A 64 -14.59 -1.60 -1.89
CA SER A 64 -15.82 -1.03 -1.35
C SER A 64 -16.70 -0.41 -2.44
N LEU A 65 -16.12 0.27 -3.43
CA LEU A 65 -16.92 0.94 -4.46
C LEU A 65 -17.37 0.00 -5.59
N TYR A 66 -16.59 -1.03 -5.94
CA TYR A 66 -16.80 -1.75 -7.20
C TYR A 66 -17.18 -3.23 -7.11
N LYS A 67 -17.02 -3.91 -5.97
CA LYS A 67 -17.55 -5.28 -5.81
C LYS A 67 -19.01 -5.23 -5.37
N VAL A 68 -19.84 -6.11 -5.93
CA VAL A 68 -21.23 -6.33 -5.49
C VAL A 68 -21.31 -7.69 -4.79
N GLY A 69 -21.91 -7.74 -3.60
CA GLY A 69 -22.06 -8.97 -2.80
C GLY A 69 -21.27 -9.00 -1.49
N LYS A 70 -21.32 -10.14 -0.77
CA LYS A 70 -20.67 -10.31 0.56
C LYS A 70 -19.15 -10.19 0.51
N GLU A 71 -18.55 -10.58 -0.62
CA GLU A 71 -17.11 -10.50 -0.83
C GLU A 71 -16.57 -9.06 -0.76
N LYS A 72 -17.38 -8.06 -1.15
CA LYS A 72 -17.00 -6.64 -1.05
C LYS A 72 -16.52 -6.29 0.35
N TYR A 73 -17.29 -6.72 1.35
CA TYR A 73 -17.02 -6.39 2.74
C TYR A 73 -15.79 -7.15 3.26
N ILE A 74 -15.62 -8.41 2.87
CA ILE A 74 -14.47 -9.23 3.30
C ILE A 74 -13.16 -8.64 2.76
N TYR A 75 -13.06 -8.42 1.45
CA TYR A 75 -11.82 -7.89 0.85
C TYR A 75 -11.53 -6.45 1.27
N SER A 76 -12.56 -5.61 1.38
CA SER A 76 -12.40 -4.23 1.87
C SER A 76 -11.98 -4.19 3.35
N SER A 77 -12.56 -5.07 4.18
CA SER A 77 -12.25 -5.12 5.61
C SER A 77 -10.82 -5.60 5.85
N ILE A 78 -10.39 -6.67 5.17
CA ILE A 78 -9.01 -7.17 5.27
C ILE A 78 -8.02 -6.09 4.85
N CYS A 79 -8.25 -5.39 3.73
CA CYS A 79 -7.37 -4.31 3.29
C CYS A 79 -7.34 -3.13 4.29
N LEU A 80 -8.48 -2.76 4.87
CA LEU A 80 -8.52 -1.73 5.92
C LEU A 80 -7.77 -2.15 7.17
N VAL A 81 -7.94 -3.39 7.63
CA VAL A 81 -7.24 -3.91 8.81
C VAL A 81 -5.73 -3.85 8.58
N ILE A 82 -5.24 -4.30 7.42
CA ILE A 82 -3.81 -4.23 7.09
C ILE A 82 -3.31 -2.79 7.05
N SER A 83 -4.08 -1.87 6.46
CA SER A 83 -3.73 -0.45 6.40
C SER A 83 -3.61 0.18 7.80
N VAL A 84 -4.59 -0.08 8.67
CA VAL A 84 -4.63 0.41 10.05
C VAL A 84 -3.50 -0.17 10.89
N VAL A 85 -3.27 -1.49 10.82
CA VAL A 85 -2.18 -2.15 11.55
C VAL A 85 -0.83 -1.59 11.12
N SER A 86 -0.61 -1.41 9.82
CA SER A 86 0.64 -0.82 9.29
C SER A 86 0.85 0.63 9.77
N MET A 87 -0.23 1.41 9.84
CA MET A 87 -0.18 2.79 10.34
C MET A 87 0.10 2.84 11.84
N ILE A 88 -0.54 1.97 12.64
CA ILE A 88 -0.28 1.83 14.08
C ILE A 88 1.19 1.46 14.32
N PHE A 89 1.75 0.54 13.53
CA PHE A 89 3.14 0.15 13.64
C PHE A 89 4.10 1.30 13.31
N THR A 90 3.77 2.10 12.29
CA THR A 90 4.54 3.30 11.92
C THR A 90 4.54 4.34 13.06
N LEU A 91 3.39 4.55 13.70
CA LEU A 91 3.22 5.53 14.79
C LEU A 91 3.82 5.06 16.12
N ASN A 92 3.78 3.75 16.41
CA ASN A 92 4.38 3.19 17.63
C ASN A 92 5.90 2.99 17.51
N MET A 93 6.48 2.99 16.29
CA MET A 93 7.93 3.09 16.09
C MET A 93 8.48 4.53 16.29
N VAL A 94 7.86 5.32 17.16
CA VAL A 94 8.45 6.57 17.64
C VAL A 94 9.44 6.25 18.75
N LYS A 95 10.72 6.30 18.34
CA LYS A 95 12.01 6.12 19.02
C LYS A 95 12.55 4.70 19.13
#